data_AF-A0A919JA60-F1
#
_entry.id   AF-A0A919JA60-F1
#
_cell.length_a   1.000
_cell.length_b   1.000
_cell.length_c   1.000
_cell.angle_alpha   90.00
_cell.angle_beta   90.00
_cell.angle_gamma   90.00
#
_symmetry.space_group_name_H-M   'P 1'
#
loop_
_entity.id
_entity.type
_entity.pdbx_description
1 polymer ?
#
loop_
_entity_poly.entity_id
_entity_poly.type
_entity_poly.pdbx_seq_one_letter_code
_entity_poly.pdbx_strand_id
1 'polypeptide(L)'
;MRFGVTGHRVLPPRIADRAVRHWDRVLPSAGLHGVSSLADGADQLFASHVLAAGGTLEAIVPCEGYAGSLLADESRSRFEDLRRAARKVTTLPYPEPSDQAYLAAGHALVDSCDHLFAVWDGLPARGLGGTADVVSYARKQGRPITVLWISGVTRP
;
A
#
# COMPACT_ATOMS: atom_id res chain seq x y z
N MET A 1 2.12 -1.50 -17.25
CA MET A 1 2.32 -0.46 -16.22
C MET A 1 1.91 -1.03 -14.87
N ARG A 2 2.64 -0.72 -13.81
CA ARG A 2 2.48 -1.25 -12.46
C ARG A 2 2.15 -0.12 -11.49
N PHE A 3 1.12 -0.28 -10.68
CA PHE A 3 0.64 0.75 -9.76
C PHE A 3 0.88 0.32 -8.32
N GLY A 4 1.71 1.07 -7.60
CA GLY A 4 1.99 0.87 -6.19
C GLY A 4 1.04 1.67 -5.32
N VAL A 5 0.86 1.24 -4.08
CA VAL A 5 0.15 2.01 -3.05
C VAL A 5 0.98 2.10 -1.77
N THR A 6 0.84 3.22 -1.08
CA THR A 6 1.22 3.38 0.33
C THR A 6 0.22 4.31 1.01
N GLY A 7 -0.08 4.11 2.28
CA GLY A 7 -1.03 4.98 2.97
C GLY A 7 -1.22 4.69 4.44
N HIS A 8 -2.14 5.44 5.04
CA HIS A 8 -2.50 5.29 6.45
C HIS A 8 -3.19 3.95 6.73
N ARG A 9 -2.86 3.38 7.89
CA ARG A 9 -3.42 2.11 8.40
C ARG A 9 -4.89 2.21 8.83
N VAL A 10 -5.32 3.42 9.21
CA VAL A 10 -6.71 3.75 9.52
C VAL A 10 -7.12 4.91 8.63
N LEU A 11 -8.18 4.69 7.84
CA LEU A 11 -8.66 5.68 6.87
C LEU A 11 -10.01 6.25 7.32
N PRO A 12 -10.16 7.58 7.37
CA PRO A 12 -11.48 8.19 7.42
C PRO A 12 -12.31 7.76 6.19
N PRO A 13 -13.62 7.46 6.33
CA PRO A 13 -14.44 6.96 5.21
C PRO A 13 -14.36 7.83 3.95
N ARG A 14 -14.37 9.16 4.12
CA ARG A 14 -14.26 10.11 3.00
C ARG A 14 -12.95 10.00 2.21
N ILE A 15 -11.86 9.60 2.88
CA ILE A 15 -10.56 9.38 2.22
C ILE A 15 -10.57 8.06 1.45
N ALA A 16 -11.09 6.98 2.06
CA ALA A 16 -11.25 5.70 1.39
C ALA A 16 -12.12 5.85 0.11
N ASP A 17 -13.26 6.52 0.23
CA ASP A 17 -14.15 6.81 -0.90
C ASP A 17 -13.47 7.63 -2.00
N ARG A 18 -12.66 8.62 -1.62
CA ARG A 18 -11.89 9.42 -2.59
C ARG A 18 -10.87 8.55 -3.32
N ALA A 19 -10.18 7.67 -2.61
CA ALA A 19 -9.18 6.79 -3.21
C ALA A 19 -9.84 5.85 -4.23
N VAL A 20 -10.91 5.15 -3.85
CA VAL A 20 -11.68 4.27 -4.73
C VAL A 20 -12.17 5.00 -5.98
N ARG A 21 -12.87 6.14 -5.81
CA ARG A 21 -13.35 6.95 -6.95
C ARG A 21 -12.22 7.48 -7.84
N HIS A 22 -11.03 7.68 -7.29
CA HIS A 22 -9.89 8.07 -8.11
C HIS A 22 -9.41 6.88 -8.94
N TRP A 23 -9.22 5.73 -8.32
CA TRP A 23 -8.80 4.51 -9.00
C TRP A 23 -9.76 4.06 -10.09
N ASP A 24 -11.08 4.09 -9.83
CA ASP A 24 -12.12 3.81 -10.84
C ASP A 24 -11.97 4.64 -12.13
N ARG A 25 -11.40 5.85 -12.03
CA ARG A 25 -11.27 6.78 -13.16
C ARG A 25 -9.92 6.67 -13.89
N VAL A 26 -8.86 6.30 -13.18
CA VAL A 26 -7.48 6.43 -13.70
C VAL A 26 -6.80 5.09 -13.93
N LEU A 27 -7.24 4.03 -13.27
CA LEU A 27 -6.66 2.71 -13.47
C LEU A 27 -7.19 2.11 -14.79
N PRO A 28 -6.33 1.41 -15.54
CA PRO A 28 -6.75 0.77 -16.79
C PRO A 28 -7.72 -0.38 -16.50
N SER A 29 -8.71 -0.56 -17.38
CA SER A 29 -9.69 -1.66 -17.30
C SER A 29 -9.13 -3.03 -17.70
N ALA A 30 -7.98 -3.07 -18.38
CA ALA A 30 -7.29 -4.29 -18.77
C ALA A 30 -5.77 -4.15 -18.52
N GLY A 31 -5.12 -5.24 -18.12
CA GLY A 31 -3.69 -5.23 -17.80
C GLY A 31 -3.34 -4.40 -16.56
N LEU A 32 -4.27 -4.28 -15.60
CA LEU A 32 -4.01 -3.65 -14.31
C LEU A 32 -3.09 -4.55 -13.46
N HIS A 33 -1.96 -4.01 -13.05
CA HIS A 33 -1.00 -4.66 -12.16
C HIS A 33 -0.81 -3.81 -10.90
N GLY A 34 -1.31 -4.28 -9.77
CA GLY A 34 -1.14 -3.65 -8.46
C GLY A 34 0.09 -4.18 -7.71
N VAL A 35 0.75 -3.33 -6.94
CA VAL A 35 1.83 -3.69 -6.02
C VAL A 35 1.52 -3.12 -4.64
N SER A 36 1.54 -3.95 -3.60
CA SER A 36 1.14 -3.54 -2.24
C SER A 36 1.91 -4.33 -1.18
N SER A 37 2.15 -3.72 -0.02
CA SER A 37 2.66 -4.44 1.16
C SER A 37 1.54 -5.01 2.04
N LEU A 38 0.28 -4.80 1.65
CA LEU A 38 -0.92 -5.34 2.30
C LEU A 38 -1.06 -4.92 3.77
N ALA A 39 -0.46 -3.79 4.16
CA ALA A 39 -0.70 -3.18 5.46
C ALA A 39 -2.20 -2.86 5.66
N ASP A 40 -2.61 -2.64 6.91
CA ASP A 40 -3.99 -2.21 7.19
C ASP A 40 -4.36 -0.95 6.38
N GLY A 41 -5.65 -0.73 6.17
CA GLY A 41 -6.15 0.50 5.57
C GLY A 41 -5.89 0.57 4.06
N ALA A 42 -5.11 1.57 3.64
CA ALA A 42 -4.95 1.92 2.23
C ALA A 42 -4.45 0.78 1.35
N ASP A 43 -3.49 0.00 1.85
CA ASP A 43 -2.82 -1.05 1.11
C ASP A 43 -3.76 -2.21 0.78
N GLN A 44 -4.53 -2.67 1.78
CA GLN A 44 -5.56 -3.70 1.58
C GLN A 44 -6.74 -3.18 0.75
N LEU A 45 -7.15 -1.92 0.95
CA LEU A 45 -8.22 -1.31 0.15
C LEU A 45 -7.87 -1.28 -1.34
N PHE A 46 -6.65 -0.86 -1.68
CA PHE A 46 -6.16 -0.87 -3.06
C PHE A 46 -6.03 -2.28 -3.62
N ALA A 47 -5.47 -3.22 -2.85
CA ALA A 47 -5.31 -4.60 -3.29
C ALA A 47 -6.67 -5.27 -3.61
N SER A 48 -7.68 -5.06 -2.75
CA SER A 48 -9.05 -5.51 -3.01
C SER A 48 -9.63 -4.86 -4.27
N HIS A 49 -9.42 -3.56 -4.47
CA HIS A 49 -9.89 -2.84 -5.65
C HIS A 49 -9.26 -3.38 -6.94
N VAL A 50 -7.94 -3.62 -6.95
CA VAL A 50 -7.21 -4.18 -8.10
C VAL A 50 -7.77 -5.56 -8.48
N LEU A 51 -7.97 -6.45 -7.50
CA LEU A 51 -8.47 -7.79 -7.75
C LEU A 51 -9.94 -7.78 -8.20
N ALA A 52 -10.77 -6.92 -7.62
CA ALA A 52 -12.18 -6.77 -8.01
C ALA A 52 -12.32 -6.27 -9.46
N ALA A 53 -11.37 -5.47 -9.94
CA ALA A 53 -11.30 -5.02 -11.33
C ALA A 53 -10.74 -6.10 -12.31
N GLY A 54 -10.46 -7.32 -11.83
CA GLY A 54 -9.85 -8.38 -12.63
C GLY A 54 -8.35 -8.17 -12.92
N GLY A 55 -7.72 -7.26 -12.17
CA GLY A 55 -6.28 -7.03 -12.24
C GLY A 55 -5.47 -8.14 -11.56
N THR A 56 -4.15 -8.01 -11.60
CA THR A 56 -3.23 -8.89 -10.88
C THR A 56 -2.50 -8.12 -9.79
N LEU A 57 -2.16 -8.83 -8.71
CA LEU A 57 -1.53 -8.26 -7.53
C LEU A 57 -0.15 -8.89 -7.29
N GLU A 58 0.84 -8.06 -7.00
CA GLU A 58 2.13 -8.46 -6.42
C GLU A 58 2.19 -7.95 -4.97
N ALA A 59 2.39 -8.88 -4.04
CA ALA A 59 2.49 -8.58 -2.62
C ALA A 59 3.96 -8.56 -2.18
N ILE A 60 4.38 -7.49 -1.51
CA ILE A 60 5.73 -7.36 -0.93
C ILE A 60 5.59 -7.40 0.58
N VAL A 61 5.89 -8.55 1.18
CA VAL A 61 5.73 -8.79 2.61
C VAL A 61 7.04 -8.43 3.32
N PRO A 62 7.01 -7.57 4.35
CA PRO A 62 8.22 -7.11 5.04
C PRO A 62 9.08 -8.20 5.67
N CYS A 63 8.46 -9.25 6.20
CA CYS A 63 9.14 -10.29 6.97
C CYS A 63 8.23 -11.52 7.14
N GLU A 64 8.81 -12.61 7.63
CA GLU A 64 8.03 -13.71 8.21
C GLU A 64 7.20 -13.22 9.40
N GLY A 65 6.02 -13.81 9.63
CA GLY A 65 5.13 -13.43 10.73
C GLY A 65 4.49 -12.03 10.63
N TYR A 66 4.65 -11.32 9.51
CA TYR A 66 4.13 -9.95 9.31
C TYR A 66 2.65 -9.79 9.66
N ALA A 67 1.81 -10.78 9.35
CA ALA A 67 0.38 -10.76 9.66
C ALA A 67 0.11 -10.50 11.16
N GLY A 68 0.97 -10.98 12.06
CA GLY A 68 0.85 -10.73 13.51
C GLY A 68 0.97 -9.26 13.91
N SER A 69 1.53 -8.40 13.06
CA SER A 69 1.67 -6.96 13.30
C SER A 69 0.44 -6.12 12.90
N LEU A 70 -0.55 -6.73 12.23
CA LEU A 70 -1.77 -6.06 11.75
C LEU A 70 -2.76 -5.81 12.89
N LEU A 71 -3.53 -4.72 12.78
CA LEU A 71 -4.27 -4.13 13.92
C LEU A 71 -5.39 -5.03 14.45
N ALA A 72 -6.08 -5.76 13.59
CA ALA A 72 -7.29 -6.54 13.94
C ALA A 72 -7.31 -7.91 13.25
N ASP A 73 -8.01 -8.87 13.86
CA ASP A 73 -8.18 -10.23 13.32
C ASP A 73 -8.77 -10.24 11.91
N GLU A 74 -9.75 -9.36 11.66
CA GLU A 74 -10.37 -9.18 10.34
C GLU A 74 -9.36 -8.69 9.29
N SER A 75 -8.46 -7.79 9.68
CA SER A 75 -7.37 -7.31 8.81
C SER A 75 -6.36 -8.42 8.51
N ARG A 76 -6.07 -9.28 9.50
CA ARG A 76 -5.22 -10.47 9.30
C ARG A 76 -5.84 -11.47 8.35
N SER A 77 -7.14 -11.76 8.49
CA SER A 77 -7.87 -12.62 7.55
C SER A 77 -7.81 -12.04 6.14
N ARG A 78 -8.09 -10.74 5.99
CA ARG A 78 -8.05 -10.07 4.69
C ARG A 78 -6.64 -10.08 4.09
N PHE A 79 -5.61 -9.87 4.90
CA PHE A 79 -4.22 -9.97 4.47
C PHE A 79 -3.93 -11.36 3.88
N GLU A 80 -4.31 -12.45 4.57
CA GLU A 80 -4.08 -13.80 4.06
C GLU A 80 -4.88 -14.11 2.79
N ASP A 81 -6.12 -13.61 2.69
CA ASP A 81 -6.93 -13.75 1.48
C ASP A 81 -6.29 -13.04 0.28
N LEU A 82 -5.87 -11.79 0.47
CA LEU A 82 -5.19 -10.99 -0.56
C LEU A 82 -3.83 -11.58 -0.93
N ARG A 83 -3.06 -12.07 0.06
CA ARG A 83 -1.77 -12.71 -0.16
C ARG A 83 -1.91 -14.00 -0.98
N ARG A 84 -2.94 -14.81 -0.70
CA ARG A 84 -3.25 -16.01 -1.50
C ARG A 84 -3.72 -15.68 -2.91
N ALA A 85 -4.47 -14.60 -3.07
CA ALA A 85 -4.93 -14.13 -4.38
C ALA A 85 -3.83 -13.44 -5.20
N ALA A 86 -2.74 -13.00 -4.57
CA ALA A 86 -1.63 -12.35 -5.26
C ALA A 86 -0.96 -13.31 -6.25
N ARG A 87 -0.70 -12.83 -7.46
CA ARG A 87 0.01 -13.57 -8.51
C ARG A 87 1.45 -13.87 -8.10
N LYS A 88 2.05 -12.97 -7.32
CA LYS A 88 3.41 -13.08 -6.80
C LYS A 88 3.46 -12.53 -5.39
N VAL A 89 4.13 -13.26 -4.50
CA VAL A 89 4.43 -12.83 -3.14
C VAL A 89 5.95 -12.81 -2.99
N THR A 90 6.50 -11.71 -2.52
CA THR A 90 7.92 -11.57 -2.18
C THR A 90 8.03 -11.20 -0.72
N THR A 91 8.52 -12.14 0.08
CA THR A 91 8.85 -11.90 1.49
C THR A 91 10.30 -11.46 1.58
N LEU A 92 10.55 -10.30 2.19
CA LEU A 92 11.91 -9.81 2.40
C LEU A 92 12.61 -10.58 3.53
N PRO A 93 13.95 -10.68 3.51
CA PRO A 93 14.71 -11.52 4.44
C PRO A 93 14.92 -10.85 5.81
N TYR A 94 13.84 -10.34 6.41
CA TYR A 94 13.84 -9.82 7.78
C TYR A 94 13.22 -10.86 8.72
N PRO A 95 13.81 -11.07 9.92
CA PRO A 95 13.39 -12.14 10.83
C PRO A 95 12.05 -11.85 11.50
N GLU A 96 11.71 -10.58 11.70
CA GLU A 96 10.51 -10.16 12.42
C GLU A 96 10.01 -8.78 11.96
N PRO A 97 8.75 -8.43 12.28
CA PRO A 97 8.20 -7.12 11.95
C PRO A 97 8.97 -6.02 12.69
N SER A 98 9.55 -5.09 11.93
CA SER A 98 10.35 -3.98 12.45
C SER A 98 10.24 -2.78 11.51
N ASP A 99 10.52 -1.59 12.02
CA ASP A 99 10.53 -0.36 11.23
C ASP A 99 11.49 -0.46 10.02
N GLN A 100 12.62 -1.15 10.18
CA GLN A 100 13.56 -1.43 9.10
C GLN A 100 12.96 -2.35 8.03
N ALA A 101 12.24 -3.41 8.44
CA ALA A 101 11.55 -4.30 7.52
C ALA A 101 10.45 -3.55 6.74
N TYR A 102 9.68 -2.70 7.42
CA TYR A 102 8.63 -1.88 6.80
C TYR A 102 9.20 -0.88 5.81
N LEU A 103 10.30 -0.20 6.17
CA LEU A 103 10.99 0.71 5.26
C LEU A 103 11.53 -0.02 4.02
N ALA A 104 12.16 -1.18 4.21
CA ALA A 104 12.69 -1.98 3.11
C ALA A 104 11.58 -2.48 2.17
N ALA A 105 10.43 -2.89 2.72
CA ALA A 105 9.26 -3.25 1.92
C ALA A 105 8.72 -2.06 1.13
N GLY A 106 8.64 -0.88 1.76
CA GLY A 106 8.26 0.35 1.09
C GLY A 106 9.19 0.73 -0.06
N HIS A 107 10.51 0.60 0.12
CA HIS A 107 11.48 0.83 -0.95
C HIS A 107 11.32 -0.20 -2.08
N ALA A 108 11.26 -1.49 -1.75
CA ALA A 108 11.06 -2.54 -2.74
C ALA A 108 9.75 -2.35 -3.54
N LEU A 109 8.69 -1.85 -2.91
CA LEU A 109 7.43 -1.49 -3.56
C LEU A 109 7.60 -0.33 -4.55
N VAL A 110 8.28 0.73 -4.14
CA VAL A 110 8.59 1.88 -5.01
C VAL A 110 9.43 1.45 -6.21
N ASP A 111 10.40 0.56 -6.01
CA ASP A 111 11.26 0.04 -7.08
C ASP A 111 10.47 -0.85 -8.05
N SER A 112 9.42 -1.52 -7.54
CA SER A 112 8.61 -2.48 -8.28
C SER A 112 7.35 -1.90 -8.92
N CYS A 113 7.09 -0.59 -8.85
CA CYS A 113 5.93 0.05 -9.47
C CYS A 113 6.34 1.14 -10.46
N ASP A 114 5.50 1.50 -11.42
CA ASP A 114 5.73 2.61 -12.35
C ASP A 114 5.12 3.92 -11.84
N HIS A 115 4.08 3.83 -11.01
CA HIS A 115 3.37 4.96 -10.40
C HIS A 115 2.92 4.61 -8.98
N LEU A 116 3.09 5.54 -8.04
CA LEU A 116 2.74 5.35 -6.63
C LEU A 116 1.49 6.17 -6.26
N PHE A 117 0.47 5.51 -5.71
CA PHE A 117 -0.61 6.19 -5.01
C PHE A 117 -0.29 6.33 -3.52
N ALA A 118 -0.30 7.56 -3.02
CA ALA A 118 -0.07 7.85 -1.61
C ALA A 118 -1.37 8.30 -0.93
N VAL A 119 -2.04 7.42 -0.19
CA VAL A 119 -3.23 7.75 0.61
C VAL A 119 -2.78 8.35 1.95
N TRP A 120 -2.31 9.59 1.86
CA TRP A 120 -1.46 10.23 2.87
C TRP A 120 -1.78 11.71 3.07
N ASP A 121 -1.81 12.13 4.32
CA ASP A 121 -2.16 13.49 4.78
C ASP A 121 -1.10 14.56 4.52
N GLY A 122 0.06 14.19 3.98
CA GLY A 122 1.16 15.12 3.76
C GLY A 122 2.04 15.35 4.99
N LEU A 123 1.71 14.74 6.13
CA LEU A 123 2.44 14.94 7.39
C LEU A 123 3.61 13.96 7.53
N PRO A 124 4.66 14.32 8.29
CA PRO A 124 5.76 13.40 8.60
C PRO A 124 5.28 12.07 9.21
N ALA A 125 6.08 11.04 9.02
CA ALA A 125 5.85 9.75 9.64
C ALA A 125 5.99 9.87 11.18
N ARG A 126 5.22 9.06 11.92
CA ARG A 126 5.32 8.96 13.39
C ARG A 126 6.51 8.09 13.84
N GLY A 127 7.15 7.39 12.91
CA GLY A 127 8.28 6.46 13.11
C GLY A 127 8.87 6.08 11.75
N LEU A 128 9.93 5.27 11.74
CA LEU A 128 10.62 4.87 10.52
C LEU A 128 9.79 3.84 9.74
N GLY A 129 9.80 3.94 8.41
CA GLY A 129 9.06 3.02 7.53
C GLY A 129 7.59 3.39 7.38
N GLY A 130 7.20 4.59 7.79
CA GLY A 130 5.87 5.13 7.56
C GLY A 130 5.68 5.64 6.12
N THR A 131 4.44 5.97 5.78
CA THR A 131 4.06 6.47 4.44
C THR A 131 4.90 7.65 3.96
N ALA A 132 5.28 8.57 4.86
CA ALA A 132 6.10 9.73 4.48
C ALA A 132 7.52 9.33 4.03
N ASP A 133 8.10 8.27 4.61
CA ASP A 133 9.42 7.76 4.20
C ASP A 133 9.34 7.12 2.82
N VAL A 134 8.28 6.33 2.57
CA VAL A 134 8.03 5.73 1.25
C VAL A 134 7.82 6.80 0.18
N VAL A 135 7.04 7.84 0.48
CA VAL A 135 6.84 8.98 -0.43
C VAL A 135 8.14 9.75 -0.66
N SER A 136 8.95 9.96 0.37
CA SER A 136 10.27 10.60 0.26
C SER A 136 11.21 9.79 -0.64
N TYR A 137 11.24 8.46 -0.46
CA TYR A 137 12.02 7.56 -1.30
C TYR A 137 11.53 7.56 -2.76
N ALA A 138 10.21 7.48 -2.98
CA ALA A 138 9.62 7.56 -4.31
C ALA A 138 10.00 8.85 -5.05
N ARG A 139 10.01 9.99 -4.35
CA ARG A 139 10.48 11.26 -4.93
C ARG A 139 11.96 11.20 -5.31
N LYS A 140 12.81 10.61 -4.47
CA LYS A 140 14.25 10.44 -4.76
C LYS A 140 14.50 9.54 -5.98
N GLN A 141 13.66 8.52 -6.18
CA GLN A 141 13.72 7.65 -7.36
C GLN A 141 13.06 8.25 -8.61
N GLY A 142 12.56 9.49 -8.54
CA GLY A 142 11.83 10.12 -9.66
C GLY A 142 10.52 9.42 -10.01
N ARG A 143 9.96 8.63 -9.09
CA ARG A 143 8.73 7.88 -9.31
C ARG A 143 7.54 8.86 -9.34
N PRO A 144 6.65 8.80 -10.35
CA PRO A 144 5.39 9.55 -10.33
C PRO A 144 4.53 9.19 -9.09
N ILE A 145 4.01 10.21 -8.41
CA ILE A 145 3.20 10.05 -7.18
C ILE A 145 1.89 10.81 -7.32
N THR A 146 0.78 10.15 -7.02
CA THR A 146 -0.52 10.80 -6.81
C THR A 146 -0.91 10.73 -5.34
N VAL A 147 -1.02 11.89 -4.69
CA VAL A 147 -1.48 11.99 -3.30
C VAL A 147 -3.01 12.01 -3.25
N LEU A 148 -3.57 11.07 -2.50
CA LEU A 148 -5.01 10.84 -2.36
C LEU A 148 -5.46 11.22 -0.95
N TRP A 149 -5.46 12.52 -0.67
CA TRP A 149 -5.97 13.09 0.58
C TRP A 149 -6.86 14.29 0.32
N ILE A 150 -7.78 14.56 1.26
CA ILE A 150 -8.66 15.72 1.24
C ILE A 150 -8.12 16.72 2.27
N SER A 151 -7.82 17.94 1.83
CA SER A 151 -7.40 19.02 2.73
C SER A 151 -8.42 19.25 3.84
N GLY A 152 -7.95 19.44 5.08
CA GLY A 152 -8.79 19.63 6.26
C GLY A 152 -9.32 18.35 6.92
N VAL A 153 -9.14 17.16 6.32
CA VAL A 153 -9.43 15.89 7.01
C VAL A 153 -8.26 15.54 7.91
N THR A 154 -8.54 15.36 9.21
CA THR A 154 -7.55 14.99 10.21
C THR A 154 -7.32 13.48 10.17
N ARG A 155 -6.05 13.05 10.21
CA ARG A 155 -5.72 11.62 10.37
C ARG A 155 -6.13 11.14 11.77
N PRO A 156 -6.66 9.91 11.92
CA PRO A 156 -6.98 9.35 13.23
C PRO A 156 -5.77 9.25 14.18
#